data_AF-A0A2W2BYD5-F1
#
_entry.id   AF-A0A2W2BYD5-F1
#
_cell.length_a   1.000
_cell.length_b   1.000
_cell.length_c   1.000
_cell.angle_alpha   90.00
_cell.angle_beta   90.00
_cell.angle_gamma   90.00
#
_symmetry.space_group_name_H-M   'P 1'
#
loop_
_entity.id
_entity.type
_entity.pdbx_description
1 polymer ?
#
loop_
_entity_poly.entity_id
_entity_poly.type
_entity_poly.pdbx_seq_one_letter_code
_entity_poly.pdbx_strand_id
1 'polypeptide(L)' 'MRCTEERLRRRSDAIIGRELARLAGRARTLGPGELAVVEAALNELAERLVLARLRTVPHRAAEIDRLFDEGVSAEARQ' A
#
# COMPACT_ATOMS: atom_id res chain seq x y z
N MET A 1 17.81 2.59 0.53
CA MET A 1 16.78 3.46 -0.08
C MET A 1 16.00 2.74 -1.17
N ARG A 2 16.61 2.34 -2.30
CA ARG A 2 15.90 1.70 -3.42
C ARG A 2 15.15 0.41 -3.04
N CYS A 3 15.80 -0.48 -2.28
CA CYS A 3 15.15 -1.71 -1.78
C CYS A 3 13.98 -1.44 -0.82
N THR A 4 14.10 -0.42 0.04
CA THR A 4 13.04 -0.01 0.97
C THR A 4 11.83 0.53 0.21
N GLU A 5 12.06 1.41 -0.76
CA GLU A 5 11.01 1.97 -1.60
C GLU A 5 10.27 0.88 -2.38
N GLU A 6 11.00 -0.03 -3.01
CA GLU A 6 10.42 -1.11 -3.80
C GLU A 6 9.59 -2.07 -2.94
N ARG A 7 10.08 -2.42 -1.74
CA ARG A 7 9.31 -3.25 -0.80
C ARG A 7 8.04 -2.55 -0.33
N LEU A 8 8.11 -1.25 0.00
CA LEU A 8 6.93 -0.49 0.40
C LEU A 8 5.92 -0.36 -0.76
N ARG A 9 6.39 -0.20 -2.00
CA ARG A 9 5.54 -0.24 -3.19
C ARG A 9 4.80 -1.56 -3.30
N ARG A 10 5.50 -2.69 -3.25
CA ARG A 10 4.88 -4.03 -3.30
C ARG A 10 3.87 -4.24 -2.15
N ARG A 11 4.19 -3.76 -0.95
CA ARG A 11 3.28 -3.82 0.20
C ARG A 11 2.01 -2.99 -0.04
N SER A 12 2.16 -1.76 -0.54
CA SER A 12 1.03 -0.90 -0.90
C SER A 12 0.15 -1.57 -1.96
N ASP A 13 0.74 -2.10 -3.03
CA ASP A 13 0.00 -2.79 -4.09
C ASP A 13 -0.82 -3.98 -3.55
N ALA A 14 -0.22 -4.78 -2.65
CA ALA A 14 -0.91 -5.91 -2.02
C ALA A 14 -2.09 -5.48 -1.14
N ILE A 15 -1.93 -4.41 -0.35
CA ILE A 15 -3.00 -3.84 0.48
C ILE A 15 -4.12 -3.28 -0.40
N ILE A 16 -3.77 -2.49 -1.43
CA ILE A 16 -4.72 -1.89 -2.36
C ILE A 16 -5.51 -2.99 -3.07
N GLY A 17 -4.85 -4.01 -3.60
CA GLY A 17 -5.53 -5.15 -4.25
C GLY A 17 -6.49 -5.88 -3.31
N ARG A 18 -6.09 -6.14 -2.06
CA ARG A 18 -6.98 -6.76 -1.05
C ARG A 18 -8.19 -5.90 -0.76
N GLU A 19 -8.01 -4.60 -0.57
CA GLU A 19 -9.11 -3.69 -0.26
C GLU A 19 -10.04 -3.46 -1.45
N LEU A 20 -9.53 -3.45 -2.68
CA LEU A 20 -10.35 -3.41 -3.90
C LEU A 20 -11.19 -4.67 -4.05
N ALA A 21 -10.62 -5.85 -3.81
CA ALA A 21 -11.39 -7.10 -3.82
C ALA A 21 -12.49 -7.11 -2.73
N ARG A 22 -12.16 -6.62 -1.54
CA ARG A 22 -13.11 -6.46 -0.42
C ARG A 22 -14.21 -5.44 -0.76
N LEU A 23 -13.87 -4.34 -1.43
CA LEU A 23 -14.83 -3.33 -1.88
C LEU A 23 -15.76 -3.90 -2.95
N ALA A 24 -15.22 -4.54 -3.98
CA ALA A 24 -15.99 -5.18 -5.04
C ALA A 24 -16.98 -6.23 -4.47
N GLY A 25 -16.55 -6.99 -3.47
CA GLY A 25 -17.42 -7.96 -2.78
C GLY A 25 -18.59 -7.34 -2.01
N ARG A 26 -18.40 -6.14 -1.42
CA ARG A 26 -19.45 -5.45 -0.65
C ARG A 26 -20.36 -4.58 -1.51
N ALA A 27 -19.76 -3.83 -2.41
CA ALA A 27 -20.44 -2.86 -3.25
C ALA A 27 -20.58 -3.44 -4.66
N ARG A 28 -21.44 -4.45 -4.79
CA ARG A 28 -21.67 -5.17 -6.06
C ARG A 28 -22.22 -4.31 -7.20
N THR A 29 -22.65 -3.08 -6.90
CA THR A 29 -23.08 -2.09 -7.89
C THR A 29 -21.90 -1.36 -8.54
N LEU A 30 -20.70 -1.43 -7.95
CA LEU A 30 -19.51 -0.80 -8.52
C LEU A 30 -19.00 -1.62 -9.70
N GLY A 31 -18.98 -0.99 -10.87
CA GLY A 31 -18.40 -1.54 -12.07
C GLY A 31 -16.87 -1.42 -12.10
N PRO A 32 -16.23 -2.06 -13.08
CA PRO A 32 -14.77 -2.01 -13.25
C PRO A 32 -14.21 -0.60 -13.36
N GLY A 33 -14.93 0.33 -14.01
CA GLY A 33 -14.49 1.72 -14.16
C GLY A 33 -14.46 2.49 -12.85
N GLU A 34 -15.46 2.29 -11.98
CA GLU A 34 -15.51 2.95 -10.67
C GLU A 34 -14.44 2.38 -9.74
N LEU A 35 -14.21 1.07 -9.78
CA LEU A 35 -13.13 0.43 -9.05
C LEU A 35 -11.75 0.93 -9.51
N ALA A 36 -11.55 1.16 -10.81
CA ALA A 36 -10.30 1.73 -11.34
C ALA A 36 -10.05 3.16 -10.85
N VAL A 37 -11.10 3.98 -10.68
CA VAL A 37 -10.97 5.32 -10.08
C VAL A 37 -10.53 5.22 -8.63
N VAL A 38 -11.11 4.29 -7.86
CA VAL A 38 -10.71 4.05 -6.47
C VAL A 38 -9.26 3.55 -6.40
N GLU A 39 -8.88 2.61 -7.27
CA GLU A 39 -7.50 2.13 -7.38
C GLU A 39 -6.51 3.26 -7.67
N ALA A 40 -6.82 4.13 -8.62
CA ALA A 40 -5.98 5.28 -8.95
C ALA A 40 -5.82 6.24 -7.76
N ALA A 41 -6.92 6.53 -7.05
CA ALA A 41 -6.88 7.39 -5.87
C ALA A 41 -6.06 6.78 -4.73
N LEU A 42 -6.18 5.47 -4.50
CA LEU A 42 -5.39 4.76 -3.49
C LEU A 42 -3.90 4.72 -3.84
N ASN A 43 -3.56 4.53 -5.12
CA ASN A 43 -2.19 4.58 -5.60
C ASN A 43 -1.57 5.98 -5.44
N GLU A 44 -2.31 7.04 -5.78
CA GLU A 44 -1.86 8.42 -5.56
C GLU A 44 -1.62 8.69 -4.07
N LEU A 45 -2.54 8.24 -3.21
CA LEU A 45 -2.42 8.40 -1.77
C LEU A 45 -1.17 7.69 -1.21
N ALA A 46 -0.93 6.46 -1.62
CA ALA A 46 0.26 5.70 -1.23
C ALA A 46 1.56 6.37 -1.71
N GLU A 47 1.59 6.83 -2.95
CA GLU A 47 2.74 7.54 -3.49
C GLU A 47 3.02 8.83 -2.69
N ARG A 48 2.00 9.66 -2.42
CA ARG A 48 2.16 10.92 -1.70
C ARG A 48 2.55 10.74 -0.23
N LEU A 49 1.91 9.82 0.47
CA LEU A 49 2.09 9.67 1.92
C LEU A 49 3.30 8.81 2.29
N VAL A 50 3.65 7.82 1.46
CA VAL A 50 4.70 6.84 1.79
C VAL A 50 5.94 7.05 0.93
N LEU A 51 5.79 6.93 -0.39
CA LEU A 51 6.93 6.79 -1.30
C LEU A 51 7.64 8.13 -1.53
N ALA A 52 6.88 9.19 -1.82
CA ALA A 52 7.39 10.55 -1.91
C ALA A 52 8.02 10.98 -0.58
N ARG A 53 7.38 10.66 0.55
CA ARG A 53 7.92 10.99 1.87
C ARG A 53 9.25 10.29 2.11
N LEU A 54 9.37 9.00 1.81
CA LEU A 54 10.63 8.25 1.93
C LEU A 54 11.76 8.91 1.12
N ARG A 55 11.48 9.37 -0.11
CA ARG A 55 12.46 10.06 -0.96
C ARG A 55 12.92 11.40 -0.37
N THR A 56 12.07 12.10 0.38
CA THR A 56 12.44 13.35 1.08
C THR A 56 13.28 13.14 2.34
N VAL A 57 13.27 11.94 2.94
CA VAL A 57 14.05 11.61 4.15
C VAL A 57 14.82 10.30 4.00
N PRO A 58 15.79 10.24 3.06
CA PRO A 58 16.48 8.99 2.73
C PRO A 58 17.28 8.41 3.91
N HIS A 59 17.75 9.26 4.83
CA HIS A 59 18.48 8.86 6.03
C HIS A 59 17.61 8.13 7.06
N ARG A 60 16.28 8.27 7.00
CA ARG A 60 15.32 7.56 7.89
C ARG A 60 14.74 6.30 7.26
N ALA A 61 15.26 5.86 6.10
CA ALA A 61 14.71 4.72 5.39
C ALA A 61 14.60 3.46 6.25
N ALA A 62 15.58 3.20 7.13
CA ALA A 62 15.56 2.03 8.02
C ALA A 62 14.52 2.12 9.16
N GLU A 63 14.24 3.33 9.65
CA GLU A 63 13.18 3.54 10.67
C GLU A 63 11.80 3.37 10.03
N ILE A 64 11.61 3.96 8.85
CA ILE A 64 10.40 3.79 8.05
C ILE A 64 10.20 2.32 7.71
N ASP A 65 11.26 1.60 7.34
CA ASP A 65 11.21 0.17 7.09
C ASP A 65 10.55 -0.60 8.24
N ARG A 66 11.08 -0.43 9.46
CA ARG A 66 10.60 -1.12 10.66
C ARG A 66 9.14 -0.81 10.97
N LEU A 67 8.70 0.44 10.80
CA LEU A 67 7.29 0.82 11.00
C LEU A 67 6.31 0.01 10.14
N PHE A 68 6.74 -0.43 8.96
CA PHE A 68 5.91 -1.19 8.03
C PHE A 68 6.22 -2.70 8.03
N ASP A 69 7.25 -3.14 8.74
CA ASP A 69 7.68 -4.55 8.83
C ASP A 69 6.90 -5.33 9.91
N GLU A 70 6.44 -4.65 10.98
CA GLU A 70 5.78 -5.26 12.15
C GLU A 70 4.44 -6.00 11.83
N GLY A 71 3.93 -5.92 10.61
CA GLY A 71 2.65 -6.53 10.22
C GLY A 71 2.73 -7.93 9.59
N VAL A 72 3.90 -8.45 9.21
CA VAL A 72 3.99 -9.81 8.59
C VAL A 72 3.95 -10.91 9.65
N SER A 73 4.29 -10.61 10.91
CA SER A 73 4.33 -11.60 11.99
C SER A 73 2.98 -11.89 12.66
N ALA A 74 1.94 -11.09 12.43
CA ALA A 74 0.63 -11.27 13.07
C ALA A 74 -0.28 -12.31 12.38
N GLU A 75 -0.03 -12.62 11.10
CA GLU A 75 -0.85 -13.58 10.32
C GLU A 75 -0.23 -15.00 10.27
N ALA A 76 0.98 -15.22 10.82
CA ALA A 76 1.62 -16.54 10.88
C ALA A 76 1.25 -17.36 12.14
N ARG A 77 0.25 -16.93 12.90
CA ARG A 77 -0.32 -17.66 14.06
C ARG A 77 -1.83 -17.69 13.96
N GLN A 78 -2.34 -18.43 12.98
CA GLN A 78 -3.70 -18.98 12.99
C GLN A 78 -3.71 -20.28 12.21
#